data_AF-A0A356IXF1-F1
#
_entry.id   AF-A0A356IXF1-F1
#
_cell.length_a   1.000
_cell.length_b   1.000
_cell.length_c   1.000
_cell.angle_alpha   90.00
_cell.angle_beta   90.00
_cell.angle_gamma   90.00
#
_symmetry.space_group_name_H-M   'P 1'
#
loop_
_entity.id
_entity.type
_entity.pdbx_description
1 polymer ?
#
loop_
_entity_poly.entity_id
_entity_poly.type
_entity_poly.pdbx_seq_one_letter_code
_entity_poly.pdbx_strand_id
1 'polypeptide(L)'
;MKIQSRRKTPPVGVGNVLLGGGHPVVIQSMTDTPTADVERTLKQVIELIDAGSEMVRVTVNDDDAARAVPEIVKALRAQGYTAPVIGDFHFNGHTLLAKHPACARSLDKYRINPGNVGRGERHDENFTQIIKIAVGHNKPVRIGVNWGSLDQELLTALMEENAKRKNPESARGVTLEAMVQSALSSAALARKCGLREDQIVLSVKMSVVQDMVSVYSRLAKECDYALHLGLTEAGSDVQGITSSAAALAILLQQGIGDTIR
;
A
#
# COMPACT_ATOMS: atom_id res chain seq x y z
N MET A 1 2.60 9.61 -29.12
CA MET A 1 1.67 8.99 -28.15
C MET A 1 0.95 10.10 -27.41
N LYS A 2 -0.38 10.10 -27.33
CA LYS A 2 -1.13 11.13 -26.60
C LYS A 2 -1.23 10.71 -25.14
N ILE A 3 -0.74 11.55 -24.22
CA ILE A 3 -0.87 11.33 -22.77
C ILE A 3 -2.37 11.30 -22.45
N GLN A 4 -2.83 10.25 -21.78
CA GLN A 4 -4.23 10.14 -21.37
C GLN A 4 -4.50 11.08 -20.18
N SER A 5 -5.75 11.54 -20.06
CA SER A 5 -6.17 12.29 -18.88
C SER A 5 -6.00 11.42 -17.62
N ARG A 6 -5.65 12.04 -16.49
CA ARG A 6 -5.60 11.35 -15.19
C ARG A 6 -6.91 10.62 -14.93
N ARG A 7 -6.80 9.37 -14.48
CA ARG A 7 -7.94 8.58 -14.01
C ARG A 7 -8.62 9.31 -12.86
N LYS A 8 -9.95 9.37 -12.89
CA LYS A 8 -10.74 9.96 -11.80
C LYS A 8 -10.75 9.02 -10.61
N THR A 9 -10.48 9.56 -9.43
CA THR A 9 -10.43 8.82 -8.17
C THR A 9 -10.95 9.71 -7.05
N PRO A 10 -11.47 9.16 -5.94
CA PRO A 10 -11.68 9.95 -4.73
C PRO A 10 -10.34 10.51 -4.22
N PRO A 11 -10.30 11.77 -3.76
CA PRO A 11 -9.12 12.29 -3.09
C PRO A 11 -8.96 11.61 -1.73
N VAL A 12 -7.75 11.18 -1.40
CA VAL A 12 -7.40 10.58 -0.11
C VAL A 12 -6.46 11.52 0.63
N GLY A 13 -6.91 12.01 1.79
CA GLY A 13 -6.09 12.83 2.69
C GLY A 13 -5.20 11.97 3.57
N VAL A 14 -3.90 12.27 3.58
CA VAL A 14 -2.88 11.66 4.43
C VAL A 14 -2.11 12.78 5.13
N GLY A 15 -2.43 13.05 6.39
CA GLY A 15 -1.91 14.24 7.07
C GLY A 15 -2.28 15.52 6.29
N ASN A 16 -1.26 16.27 5.87
CA ASN A 16 -1.40 17.47 5.03
C ASN A 16 -1.31 17.21 3.51
N VAL A 17 -1.14 15.95 3.08
CA VAL A 17 -0.97 15.55 1.67
C VAL A 17 -2.29 15.00 1.11
N LEU A 18 -2.64 15.40 -0.12
CA LEU A 18 -3.77 14.86 -0.86
C LEU A 18 -3.27 14.08 -2.08
N LEU A 19 -3.74 12.84 -2.24
CA LEU A 19 -3.47 12.02 -3.42
C LEU A 19 -4.79 11.57 -4.06
N GLY A 20 -4.79 11.30 -5.36
CA GLY A 20 -6.01 11.03 -6.11
C GLY A 20 -6.83 12.29 -6.40
N GLY A 21 -8.03 12.19 -6.95
CA GLY A 21 -8.91 13.34 -7.21
C GLY A 21 -8.35 14.39 -8.18
N GLY A 22 -7.35 14.02 -9.00
CA GLY A 22 -6.67 14.94 -9.91
C GLY A 22 -5.49 15.71 -9.29
N HIS A 23 -5.15 15.46 -8.02
CA HIS A 23 -3.95 16.03 -7.40
C HIS A 23 -2.66 15.49 -8.05
N PRO A 24 -1.52 16.20 -7.91
CA PRO A 24 -0.21 15.72 -8.37
C PRO A 24 0.09 14.30 -7.89
N VAL A 25 0.85 13.54 -8.67
CA VAL A 25 1.29 12.19 -8.28
C VAL A 25 2.30 12.34 -7.16
N VAL A 26 1.97 11.82 -5.98
CA VAL A 26 2.79 12.01 -4.78
C VAL A 26 3.99 11.07 -4.77
N ILE A 27 5.18 11.61 -4.50
CA ILE A 27 6.40 10.84 -4.29
C ILE A 27 6.48 10.39 -2.84
N GLN A 28 6.68 9.09 -2.60
CA GLN A 28 6.89 8.58 -1.24
C GLN A 28 8.08 7.63 -1.19
N SER A 29 8.64 7.48 0.00
CA SER A 29 9.79 6.62 0.27
C SER A 29 9.52 5.76 1.52
N MET A 30 10.51 4.96 1.91
CA MET A 30 10.44 4.18 3.14
C MET A 30 11.83 4.09 3.74
N THR A 31 11.90 4.15 5.06
CA THR A 31 13.14 3.93 5.80
C THR A 31 13.60 2.47 5.69
N ASP A 32 14.90 2.26 5.86
CA ASP A 32 15.52 0.93 6.03
C ASP A 32 16.15 0.75 7.41
N THR A 33 16.08 1.77 8.27
CA THR A 33 16.56 1.72 9.65
C THR A 33 15.62 0.92 10.55
N PRO A 34 16.15 0.27 11.61
CA PRO A 34 15.32 -0.32 12.65
C PRO A 34 14.48 0.79 13.31
N THR A 35 13.16 0.72 13.21
CA THR A 35 12.29 1.80 13.71
C THR A 35 12.38 2.00 15.23
N ALA A 36 12.79 0.97 15.98
CA ALA A 36 13.10 1.08 17.41
C ALA A 36 14.29 2.03 17.70
N ASP A 37 15.20 2.23 16.74
CA ASP A 37 16.26 3.24 16.81
C ASP A 37 15.69 4.60 16.39
N VAL A 38 15.20 5.35 17.39
CA VAL A 38 14.52 6.64 17.21
C VAL A 38 15.42 7.66 16.51
N GLU A 39 16.68 7.76 16.94
CA GLU A 39 17.62 8.76 16.41
C GLU A 39 17.94 8.48 14.93
N ARG A 40 18.32 7.24 14.62
CA ARG A 40 18.68 6.86 13.26
C ARG A 40 17.49 6.93 12.31
N THR A 41 16.31 6.50 12.77
CA THR A 41 15.09 6.54 11.96
C THR A 41 14.61 7.97 11.74
N LEU A 42 14.62 8.83 12.77
CA LEU A 42 14.28 10.24 12.63
C LEU A 42 15.21 10.93 11.61
N LYS A 43 16.52 10.69 11.72
CA LYS A 43 17.50 11.26 10.79
C LYS A 43 17.20 10.84 9.35
N GLN A 44 16.97 9.55 9.09
CA GLN A 44 16.65 9.08 7.74
C GLN A 44 15.30 9.60 7.24
N VAL A 45 14.28 9.71 8.10
CA VAL A 45 13.00 10.32 7.73
C VAL A 45 13.22 11.76 7.24
N ILE A 46 14.02 12.55 7.94
CA ILE A 46 14.37 13.92 7.55
C ILE A 46 15.13 13.92 6.22
N GLU A 47 16.17 13.10 6.07
CA GLU A 47 16.94 12.99 4.82
C GLU A 47 16.05 12.67 3.60
N LEU A 48 15.06 11.78 3.79
CA LEU A 48 14.11 11.42 2.74
C LEU A 48 13.18 12.59 2.39
N ILE A 49 12.72 13.35 3.39
CA ILE A 49 11.86 14.53 3.18
C ILE A 49 12.64 15.63 2.45
N ASP A 50 13.86 15.91 2.88
CA ASP A 50 14.74 16.91 2.26
C ASP A 50 15.11 16.55 0.83
N ALA A 51 15.20 15.25 0.51
CA ALA A 51 15.37 14.75 -0.86
C ALA A 51 14.10 14.86 -1.73
N GLY A 52 12.96 15.27 -1.16
CA GLY A 52 11.71 15.48 -1.89
C GLY A 52 10.64 14.40 -1.68
N SER A 53 10.81 13.49 -0.71
CA SER A 53 9.75 12.55 -0.35
C SER A 53 8.63 13.26 0.40
N GLU A 54 7.44 13.29 -0.20
CA GLU A 54 6.28 13.98 0.37
C GLU A 54 5.62 13.19 1.49
N MET A 55 5.82 11.87 1.54
CA MET A 55 5.38 10.99 2.63
C MET A 55 6.45 9.92 2.89
N VAL A 56 6.72 9.61 4.16
CA VAL A 56 7.72 8.60 4.53
C VAL A 56 7.07 7.43 5.25
N ARG A 57 7.37 6.22 4.82
CA ARG A 57 6.91 4.98 5.47
C ARG A 57 7.99 4.43 6.40
N VAL A 58 7.57 3.93 7.56
CA VAL A 58 8.42 3.23 8.54
C VAL A 58 7.84 1.84 8.82
N THR A 59 8.69 0.86 9.12
CA THR A 59 8.22 -0.47 9.51
C THR A 59 7.75 -0.48 10.95
N VAL A 60 6.64 -1.16 11.24
CA VAL A 60 6.16 -1.36 12.61
C VAL A 60 5.89 -2.84 12.80
N ASN A 61 6.94 -3.57 13.16
CA ASN A 61 7.00 -5.03 13.17
C ASN A 61 7.03 -5.64 14.58
N ASP A 62 7.31 -4.84 15.61
CA ASP A 62 7.37 -5.27 17.00
C ASP A 62 6.95 -4.16 17.98
N ASP A 63 6.93 -4.51 19.27
CA ASP A 63 6.57 -3.63 20.37
C ASP A 63 7.50 -2.41 20.52
N ASP A 64 8.80 -2.58 20.24
CA ASP A 64 9.79 -1.51 20.38
C ASP A 64 9.64 -0.48 19.25
N ALA A 65 9.49 -0.94 18.01
CA ALA A 65 9.17 -0.09 16.87
C ALA A 65 7.86 0.67 17.11
N ALA A 66 6.82 0.01 17.64
CA ALA A 66 5.55 0.66 17.93
C ALA A 66 5.69 1.75 19.02
N ARG A 67 6.51 1.52 20.06
CA ARG A 67 6.81 2.53 21.09
C ARG A 67 7.62 3.71 20.56
N ALA A 68 8.51 3.48 19.60
CA ALA A 68 9.36 4.51 19.01
C ALA A 68 8.60 5.49 18.09
N VAL A 69 7.55 5.03 17.40
CA VAL A 69 6.81 5.85 16.43
C VAL A 69 6.32 7.20 17.00
N PRO A 70 5.64 7.26 18.17
CA PRO A 70 5.24 8.55 18.76
C PRO A 70 6.40 9.51 19.02
N GLU A 71 7.57 8.99 19.43
CA GLU A 71 8.76 9.80 19.69
C GLU A 71 9.33 10.36 18.39
N ILE A 72 9.44 9.52 17.36
CA ILE A 72 9.89 9.92 16.01
C ILE A 72 8.96 11.01 15.45
N VAL A 73 7.65 10.79 15.46
CA VAL A 73 6.68 11.77 14.94
C VAL A 73 6.74 13.07 15.74
N LYS A 74 6.80 13.01 17.08
CA LYS A 74 6.89 14.21 17.92
C LYS A 74 8.16 15.01 17.62
N ALA A 75 9.31 14.35 17.53
CA ALA A 75 10.58 14.99 17.24
C ALA A 75 10.60 15.60 15.84
N LEU A 76 10.06 14.89 14.84
CA LEU A 76 9.89 15.37 13.47
C LEU A 76 9.09 16.67 13.42
N ARG A 77 7.93 16.71 14.12
CA ARG A 77 7.08 17.90 14.19
C ARG A 77 7.74 19.04 14.96
N ALA A 78 8.48 18.75 16.04
CA ALA A 78 9.23 19.75 16.80
C ALA A 78 10.33 20.44 15.97
N GLN A 79 10.85 19.77 14.94
CA GLN A 79 11.81 20.33 13.99
C GLN A 79 11.13 21.04 12.79
N GLY A 80 9.80 21.15 12.77
CA GLY A 80 9.05 21.86 11.73
C GLY A 80 8.68 21.02 10.50
N TYR A 81 9.07 19.75 10.44
CA TYR A 81 8.70 18.86 9.34
C TYR A 81 7.24 18.42 9.47
N THR A 82 6.46 18.58 8.40
CA THR A 82 5.02 18.26 8.36
C THR A 82 4.68 17.03 7.52
N ALA A 83 5.66 16.45 6.81
CA ALA A 83 5.46 15.28 5.96
C ALA A 83 4.81 14.12 6.74
N PRO A 84 3.81 13.44 6.16
CA PRO A 84 3.12 12.33 6.80
C PRO A 84 4.01 11.10 7.04
N VAL A 85 3.80 10.44 8.18
CA VAL A 85 4.47 9.18 8.52
C VAL A 85 3.50 8.00 8.40
N ILE A 86 3.87 7.01 7.59
CA ILE A 86 3.04 5.85 7.27
C ILE A 86 3.57 4.62 8.02
N GLY A 87 2.72 3.89 8.74
CA GLY A 87 3.12 2.64 9.39
C GLY A 87 2.95 1.44 8.46
N ASP A 88 4.02 0.66 8.26
CA ASP A 88 4.00 -0.59 7.51
C ASP A 88 3.82 -1.79 8.46
N PHE A 89 2.64 -2.41 8.43
CA PHE A 89 2.32 -3.52 9.32
C PHE A 89 2.28 -4.85 8.56
N HIS A 90 2.88 -5.88 9.16
CA HIS A 90 2.89 -7.26 8.67
C HIS A 90 2.53 -8.20 9.82
N PHE A 91 1.81 -9.31 9.57
CA PHE A 91 1.54 -10.39 10.55
C PHE A 91 0.78 -9.97 11.82
N ASN A 92 1.45 -9.25 12.72
CA ASN A 92 0.99 -8.84 14.04
C ASN A 92 0.39 -7.41 14.09
N GLY A 93 0.11 -6.79 12.94
CA GLY A 93 -0.40 -5.41 12.88
C GLY A 93 -1.65 -5.14 13.73
N HIS A 94 -2.60 -6.07 13.76
CA HIS A 94 -3.81 -6.00 14.58
C HIS A 94 -3.49 -5.94 16.08
N THR A 95 -2.48 -6.72 16.51
CA THR A 95 -2.01 -6.77 17.90
C THR A 95 -1.23 -5.51 18.26
N LEU A 96 -0.29 -5.08 17.41
CA LEU A 96 0.53 -3.89 17.68
C LEU A 96 -0.32 -2.62 17.75
N LEU A 97 -1.25 -2.43 16.82
CA LEU A 97 -2.14 -1.26 16.83
C LEU A 97 -3.07 -1.24 18.04
N ALA A 98 -3.57 -2.40 18.48
CA ALA A 98 -4.41 -2.50 19.67
C ALA A 98 -3.63 -2.26 20.97
N LYS A 99 -2.41 -2.79 21.06
CA LYS A 99 -1.55 -2.68 22.25
C LYS A 99 -0.89 -1.30 22.38
N HIS A 100 -0.66 -0.61 21.26
CA HIS A 100 0.02 0.69 21.20
C HIS A 100 -0.88 1.78 20.58
N PRO A 101 -1.93 2.23 21.28
CA PRO A 101 -2.85 3.25 20.75
C PRO A 101 -2.17 4.60 20.48
N ALA A 102 -1.05 4.90 21.15
CA ALA A 102 -0.23 6.07 20.85
C ALA A 102 0.40 5.98 19.45
N CYS A 103 0.93 4.80 19.07
CA CYS A 103 1.44 4.56 17.72
C CYS A 103 0.34 4.73 16.67
N ALA A 104 -0.81 4.08 16.88
CA ALA A 104 -1.97 4.19 16.00
C ALA A 104 -2.38 5.66 15.77
N ARG A 105 -2.46 6.44 16.85
CA ARG A 105 -2.81 7.86 16.76
C ARG A 105 -1.76 8.71 16.03
N SER A 106 -0.48 8.46 16.28
CA SER A 106 0.64 9.26 15.75
C SER A 106 0.89 9.07 14.26
N LEU A 107 0.60 7.89 13.71
CA LEU A 107 0.74 7.64 12.27
C LEU A 107 -0.33 8.35 11.45
N ASP A 108 0.02 8.82 10.27
CA ASP A 108 -0.91 9.52 9.37
C ASP A 108 -1.68 8.56 8.44
N LYS A 109 -1.18 7.34 8.28
CA LYS A 109 -1.76 6.28 7.44
C LYS A 109 -1.24 4.91 7.87
N TYR A 110 -2.05 3.87 7.67
CA TYR A 110 -1.60 2.49 7.83
C TYR A 110 -1.44 1.81 6.48
N ARG A 111 -0.43 0.96 6.32
CA ARG A 111 -0.41 -0.03 5.24
C ARG A 111 -0.55 -1.43 5.81
N ILE A 112 -1.42 -2.20 5.18
CA ILE A 112 -1.73 -3.59 5.50
C ILE A 112 -1.50 -4.43 4.25
N ASN A 113 -1.01 -5.65 4.45
CA ASN A 113 -1.00 -6.69 3.43
C ASN A 113 -2.02 -7.77 3.80
N PRO A 114 -3.13 -7.95 3.06
CA PRO A 114 -4.11 -8.99 3.38
C PRO A 114 -3.49 -10.38 3.38
N GLY A 115 -2.52 -10.64 2.50
CA GLY A 115 -1.79 -11.92 2.48
C GLY A 115 -1.04 -12.29 3.77
N ASN A 116 -0.80 -11.32 4.65
CA ASN A 116 -0.02 -11.51 5.87
C ASN A 116 -0.84 -11.37 7.16
N VAL A 117 -2.16 -11.28 7.15
CA VAL A 117 -2.94 -11.08 8.40
C VAL A 117 -3.52 -12.36 9.01
N GLY A 118 -3.23 -13.53 8.45
CA GLY A 118 -3.69 -14.82 8.95
C GLY A 118 -4.11 -15.75 7.82
N ARG A 119 -4.76 -16.87 8.15
CA ARG A 119 -5.38 -17.81 7.21
C ARG A 119 -6.80 -18.13 7.65
N GLY A 120 -7.70 -18.43 6.72
CA GLY A 120 -9.10 -18.79 6.98
C GLY A 120 -9.84 -17.70 7.79
N GLU A 121 -10.69 -18.10 8.73
CA GLU A 121 -11.51 -17.16 9.54
C GLU A 121 -10.66 -16.12 10.30
N ARG A 122 -9.45 -16.49 10.75
CA ARG A 122 -8.54 -15.57 11.45
C ARG A 122 -8.01 -14.45 10.55
N HIS A 123 -7.93 -14.67 9.24
CA HIS A 123 -7.55 -13.63 8.28
C HIS A 123 -8.54 -12.46 8.35
N ASP A 124 -9.82 -12.75 8.19
CA ASP A 124 -10.87 -11.74 8.15
C ASP A 124 -11.03 -11.03 9.49
N GLU A 125 -10.90 -11.75 10.60
CA GLU A 125 -10.91 -11.17 11.96
C GLU A 125 -9.78 -10.17 12.16
N ASN A 126 -8.54 -10.56 11.87
CA ASN A 126 -7.37 -9.71 12.06
C ASN A 126 -7.38 -8.52 11.11
N PHE A 127 -7.75 -8.73 9.83
CA PHE A 127 -7.93 -7.65 8.87
C PHE A 127 -8.97 -6.64 9.38
N THR A 128 -10.16 -7.14 9.74
CA THR A 128 -11.27 -6.33 10.24
C THR A 128 -10.89 -5.55 11.49
N GLN A 129 -10.12 -6.15 12.41
CA GLN A 129 -9.65 -5.46 13.61
C GLN A 129 -8.79 -4.24 13.25
N ILE A 130 -7.84 -4.38 12.32
CA ILE A 130 -7.01 -3.24 11.88
C ILE A 130 -7.89 -2.16 11.24
N ILE A 131 -8.84 -2.54 10.37
CA ILE A 131 -9.73 -1.57 9.73
C ILE A 131 -10.59 -0.84 10.76
N LYS A 132 -11.14 -1.52 11.77
CA LYS A 132 -11.89 -0.89 12.87
C LYS A 132 -11.04 0.10 13.65
N ILE A 133 -9.77 -0.20 13.91
CA ILE A 133 -8.82 0.73 14.53
C ILE A 133 -8.59 1.94 13.62
N ALA A 134 -8.42 1.74 12.31
CA ALA A 134 -8.29 2.83 11.34
C ALA A 134 -9.52 3.74 11.31
N VAL A 135 -10.72 3.16 11.31
CA VAL A 135 -11.99 3.90 11.40
C VAL A 135 -12.05 4.71 12.70
N GLY A 136 -11.75 4.09 13.85
CA GLY A 136 -11.76 4.76 15.15
C GLY A 136 -10.78 5.93 15.27
N HIS A 137 -9.65 5.87 14.56
CA HIS A 137 -8.66 6.96 14.50
C HIS A 137 -8.80 7.86 13.25
N ASN A 138 -9.83 7.64 12.42
CA ASN A 138 -10.05 8.31 11.14
C ASN A 138 -8.80 8.31 10.23
N LYS A 139 -8.09 7.19 10.15
CA LYS A 139 -6.86 7.04 9.35
C LYS A 139 -7.15 6.41 8.00
N PRO A 140 -6.57 6.93 6.90
CA PRO A 140 -6.56 6.21 5.64
C PRO A 140 -5.74 4.93 5.74
N VAL A 141 -6.08 3.96 4.89
CA VAL A 141 -5.43 2.65 4.82
C VAL A 141 -5.00 2.38 3.39
N ARG A 142 -3.75 1.97 3.21
CA ARG A 142 -3.32 1.29 1.99
C ARG A 142 -3.47 -0.21 2.15
N ILE A 143 -4.30 -0.82 1.31
CA ILE A 143 -4.40 -2.27 1.15
C ILE A 143 -3.43 -2.66 0.05
N GLY A 144 -2.31 -3.27 0.44
CA GLY A 144 -1.19 -3.56 -0.45
C GLY A 144 -0.93 -5.04 -0.63
N VAL A 145 -1.55 -5.63 -1.65
CA VAL A 145 -1.36 -7.02 -2.07
C VAL A 145 0.03 -7.16 -2.69
N ASN A 146 0.75 -8.20 -2.30
CA ASN A 146 2.04 -8.56 -2.89
C ASN A 146 2.00 -10.00 -3.40
N TRP A 147 2.57 -10.24 -4.58
CA TRP A 147 2.48 -11.54 -5.26
C TRP A 147 3.15 -12.66 -4.44
N GLY A 148 4.26 -12.36 -3.76
CA GLY A 148 4.97 -13.30 -2.89
C GLY A 148 4.19 -13.70 -1.64
N SER A 149 3.08 -13.02 -1.34
CA SER A 149 2.18 -13.34 -0.22
C SER A 149 0.74 -13.47 -0.70
N LEU A 150 0.51 -13.84 -1.96
CA LEU A 150 -0.86 -14.03 -2.47
C LEU A 150 -1.55 -15.15 -1.70
N ASP A 151 -2.82 -14.94 -1.38
CA ASP A 151 -3.68 -15.95 -0.77
C ASP A 151 -3.80 -17.18 -1.68
N GLN A 152 -3.31 -18.31 -1.16
CA GLN A 152 -3.27 -19.57 -1.89
C GLN A 152 -4.66 -20.20 -2.03
N GLU A 153 -5.59 -19.94 -1.09
CA GLU A 153 -6.95 -20.44 -1.17
C GLU A 153 -7.70 -19.76 -2.32
N LEU A 154 -7.59 -18.43 -2.41
CA LEU A 154 -8.12 -17.65 -3.53
C LEU A 154 -7.52 -18.11 -4.87
N LEU A 155 -6.20 -18.27 -4.94
CA LEU A 155 -5.54 -18.72 -6.17
C LEU A 155 -6.03 -20.12 -6.60
N THR A 156 -6.16 -21.04 -5.65
CA THR A 156 -6.64 -22.41 -5.91
C THR A 156 -8.07 -22.39 -6.43
N ALA A 157 -8.96 -21.63 -5.77
CA ALA A 157 -10.35 -21.50 -6.22
C ALA A 157 -10.44 -20.95 -7.65
N LEU A 158 -9.67 -19.91 -7.98
CA LEU A 158 -9.66 -19.34 -9.33
C LEU A 158 -9.05 -20.29 -10.37
N MET A 159 -8.08 -21.13 -9.99
CA MET A 159 -7.54 -22.18 -10.86
C MET A 159 -8.59 -23.25 -11.16
N GLU A 160 -9.33 -23.69 -10.15
CA GLU A 160 -10.42 -24.66 -10.31
C GLU A 160 -11.57 -24.11 -11.16
N GLU A 161 -11.92 -22.83 -11.00
CA GLU A 161 -12.89 -22.15 -11.85
C GLU A 161 -12.39 -22.02 -13.28
N ASN A 162 -11.12 -21.65 -13.47
CA ASN A 162 -10.49 -21.52 -14.77
C ASN A 162 -10.48 -22.86 -15.54
N ALA A 163 -10.24 -23.97 -14.85
CA ALA A 163 -10.27 -25.31 -15.43
C ALA A 163 -11.64 -25.72 -15.99
N LYS A 164 -12.73 -25.09 -15.52
CA LYS A 164 -14.10 -25.32 -15.99
C LYS A 164 -14.49 -24.44 -17.19
N ARG A 165 -13.66 -23.46 -17.56
CA ARG A 165 -13.96 -22.52 -18.66
C ARG A 165 -13.81 -23.21 -20.01
N LYS A 166 -14.64 -22.81 -20.99
CA LYS A 166 -14.54 -23.29 -22.38
C LYS A 166 -13.16 -22.99 -22.99
N ASN A 167 -12.59 -21.83 -22.66
CA ASN A 167 -11.25 -21.41 -23.04
C ASN A 167 -10.50 -20.99 -21.76
N PRO A 168 -9.79 -21.91 -21.09
CA PRO A 168 -9.02 -21.60 -19.88
C PRO A 168 -7.93 -20.57 -20.17
N GLU A 169 -7.73 -19.64 -19.24
CA GLU A 169 -6.57 -18.76 -19.25
C GLU A 169 -5.30 -19.52 -18.85
N SER A 170 -4.14 -18.97 -19.25
CA SER A 170 -2.85 -19.44 -18.74
C SER A 170 -2.78 -19.31 -17.22
N ALA A 171 -1.98 -20.15 -16.56
CA ALA A 171 -1.75 -20.06 -15.12
C ALA A 171 -1.29 -18.65 -14.69
N ARG A 172 -0.42 -18.02 -15.50
CA ARG A 172 -0.02 -16.61 -15.29
C ARG A 172 -1.23 -15.67 -15.30
N GLY A 173 -2.13 -15.81 -16.26
CA GLY A 173 -3.36 -14.99 -16.35
C GLY A 173 -4.24 -15.11 -15.11
N VAL A 174 -4.43 -16.34 -14.62
CA VAL A 174 -5.18 -16.60 -13.39
C VAL A 174 -4.48 -16.00 -12.16
N THR A 175 -3.15 -16.06 -12.09
CA THR A 175 -2.41 -15.41 -11.00
C THR A 175 -2.60 -13.89 -11.01
N LEU A 176 -2.53 -13.24 -12.19
CA LEU A 176 -2.78 -11.80 -12.28
C LEU A 176 -4.22 -11.44 -11.89
N GLU A 177 -5.18 -12.30 -12.22
CA GLU A 177 -6.58 -12.16 -11.80
C GLU A 177 -6.72 -12.27 -10.27
N ALA A 178 -6.10 -13.29 -9.67
CA ALA A 178 -6.09 -13.48 -8.22
C ALA A 178 -5.54 -12.26 -7.47
N MET A 179 -4.50 -11.63 -8.01
CA MET A 179 -3.91 -10.41 -7.47
C MET A 179 -4.89 -9.22 -7.47
N VAL A 180 -5.65 -9.04 -8.55
CA VAL A 180 -6.69 -7.99 -8.66
C VAL A 180 -7.84 -8.30 -7.72
N GLN A 181 -8.37 -9.52 -7.75
CA GLN A 181 -9.48 -9.94 -6.89
C GLN A 181 -9.15 -9.86 -5.40
N SER A 182 -7.92 -10.21 -5.00
CA SER A 182 -7.46 -10.05 -3.62
C SER A 182 -7.52 -8.59 -3.16
N ALA A 183 -7.13 -7.64 -4.01
CA ALA A 183 -7.18 -6.22 -3.68
C ALA A 183 -8.63 -5.71 -3.60
N LEU A 184 -9.49 -6.08 -4.55
CA LEU A 184 -10.88 -5.64 -4.62
C LEU A 184 -11.73 -6.22 -3.49
N SER A 185 -11.60 -7.52 -3.21
CA SER A 185 -12.30 -8.19 -2.11
C SER A 185 -11.89 -7.61 -0.75
N SER A 186 -10.59 -7.37 -0.53
CA SER A 186 -10.08 -6.71 0.68
C SER A 186 -10.60 -5.28 0.83
N ALA A 187 -10.68 -4.52 -0.27
CA ALA A 187 -11.26 -3.18 -0.28
C ALA A 187 -12.76 -3.23 0.08
N ALA A 188 -13.51 -4.16 -0.51
CA ALA A 188 -14.92 -4.36 -0.21
C ALA A 188 -15.15 -4.73 1.25
N LEU A 189 -14.32 -5.61 1.83
CA LEU A 189 -14.36 -5.93 3.25
C LEU A 189 -14.07 -4.71 4.12
N ALA A 190 -13.06 -3.90 3.77
CA ALA A 190 -12.76 -2.67 4.50
C ALA A 190 -13.92 -1.66 4.46
N ARG A 191 -14.60 -1.51 3.30
CA ARG A 191 -15.81 -0.69 3.16
C ARG A 191 -16.95 -1.21 4.06
N LYS A 192 -17.18 -2.54 4.08
CA LYS A 192 -18.18 -3.17 4.97
C LYS A 192 -17.90 -2.91 6.44
N CYS A 193 -16.62 -2.79 6.82
CA CYS A 193 -16.20 -2.45 8.17
C CYS A 193 -16.30 -0.96 8.51
N GLY A 194 -16.74 -0.12 7.58
CA GLY A 194 -16.99 1.31 7.80
C GLY A 194 -15.89 2.25 7.30
N LEU A 195 -14.82 1.73 6.68
CA LEU A 195 -13.81 2.59 6.08
C LEU A 195 -14.39 3.29 4.84
N ARG A 196 -14.16 4.60 4.72
CA ARG A 196 -14.70 5.37 3.60
C ARG A 196 -13.87 5.19 2.33
N GLU A 197 -14.45 5.48 1.17
CA GLU A 197 -13.76 5.34 -0.12
C GLU A 197 -12.58 6.33 -0.24
N ASP A 198 -12.76 7.55 0.25
CA ASP A 198 -11.76 8.60 0.41
C ASP A 198 -10.69 8.29 1.49
N GLN A 199 -10.71 7.08 2.03
CA GLN A 199 -9.72 6.58 3.00
C GLN A 199 -8.99 5.32 2.51
N ILE A 200 -9.28 4.83 1.29
CA ILE A 200 -8.69 3.60 0.76
C ILE A 200 -7.74 3.92 -0.38
N VAL A 201 -6.52 3.36 -0.28
CA VAL A 201 -5.55 3.32 -1.37
C VAL A 201 -5.24 1.86 -1.67
N LEU A 202 -5.20 1.49 -2.94
CA LEU A 202 -4.81 0.13 -3.35
C LEU A 202 -3.40 0.12 -3.94
N SER A 203 -2.70 -0.98 -3.72
CA SER A 203 -1.50 -1.32 -4.48
C SER A 203 -1.43 -2.83 -4.69
N VAL A 204 -0.99 -3.23 -5.87
CA VAL A 204 -0.79 -4.64 -6.23
C VAL A 204 0.63 -4.77 -6.75
N LYS A 205 1.54 -5.30 -5.93
CA LYS A 205 2.97 -5.29 -6.22
C LYS A 205 3.40 -6.53 -6.99
N MET A 206 4.05 -6.27 -8.13
CA MET A 206 4.64 -7.27 -9.02
C MET A 206 6.14 -7.00 -9.14
N SER A 207 6.94 -8.03 -9.43
CA SER A 207 8.38 -7.93 -9.71
C SER A 207 8.71 -7.87 -11.20
N VAL A 208 7.75 -8.19 -12.06
CA VAL A 208 7.91 -8.20 -13.53
C VAL A 208 7.14 -7.02 -14.13
N VAL A 209 7.83 -6.23 -14.97
CA VAL A 209 7.29 -5.01 -15.61
C VAL A 209 5.95 -5.26 -16.32
N GLN A 210 5.89 -6.29 -17.17
CA GLN A 210 4.68 -6.58 -17.96
C GLN A 210 3.51 -7.04 -17.08
N ASP A 211 3.80 -7.73 -15.98
CA ASP A 211 2.77 -8.14 -15.02
C ASP A 211 2.23 -6.95 -14.25
N MET A 212 3.10 -6.04 -13.81
CA MET A 212 2.68 -4.79 -13.18
C MET A 212 1.76 -4.00 -14.10
N VAL A 213 2.16 -3.79 -15.36
CA VAL A 213 1.33 -3.07 -16.34
C VAL A 213 -0.03 -3.75 -16.50
N SER A 214 -0.05 -5.07 -16.66
CA SER A 214 -1.29 -5.84 -16.86
C SER A 214 -2.23 -5.73 -15.66
N VAL A 215 -1.71 -5.91 -14.45
CA VAL A 215 -2.48 -5.89 -13.20
C VAL A 215 -3.05 -4.51 -12.92
N TYR A 216 -2.24 -3.45 -12.99
CA TYR A 216 -2.75 -2.09 -12.75
C TYR A 216 -3.71 -1.63 -13.85
N SER A 217 -3.51 -2.06 -15.11
CA SER A 217 -4.45 -1.75 -16.20
C SER A 217 -5.81 -2.43 -16.01
N ARG A 218 -5.85 -3.63 -15.43
CA ARG A 218 -7.10 -4.32 -15.06
C ARG A 218 -7.74 -3.65 -13.84
N LEU A 219 -6.97 -3.50 -12.75
CA LEU A 219 -7.43 -2.88 -11.51
C LEU A 219 -8.02 -1.48 -11.72
N ALA A 220 -7.40 -0.67 -12.57
CA ALA A 220 -7.86 0.69 -12.89
C ALA A 220 -9.20 0.73 -13.64
N LYS A 221 -9.61 -0.36 -14.29
CA LYS A 221 -10.92 -0.49 -14.96
C LYS A 221 -12.00 -1.02 -14.02
N GLU A 222 -11.62 -1.70 -12.95
CA GLU A 222 -12.55 -2.40 -12.04
C GLU A 222 -12.83 -1.63 -10.75
N CYS A 223 -12.13 -0.52 -10.50
CA CYS A 223 -12.40 0.33 -9.35
C CYS A 223 -12.02 1.79 -9.61
N ASP A 224 -12.41 2.68 -8.69
CA ASP A 224 -12.08 4.11 -8.70
C ASP A 224 -11.13 4.53 -7.55
N TYR A 225 -10.66 3.57 -6.73
CA TYR A 225 -9.72 3.87 -5.64
C TYR A 225 -8.41 4.52 -6.13
N ALA A 226 -7.81 5.33 -5.28
CA ALA A 226 -6.47 5.84 -5.55
C ALA A 226 -5.43 4.71 -5.55
N LEU A 227 -4.49 4.76 -6.49
CA LEU A 227 -3.52 3.69 -6.73
C LEU A 227 -2.09 4.12 -6.37
N HIS A 228 -1.47 3.36 -5.47
CA HIS A 228 -0.04 3.45 -5.18
C HIS A 228 0.72 2.50 -6.10
N LEU A 229 1.54 3.04 -7.00
CA LEU A 229 2.36 2.26 -7.91
C LEU A 229 3.75 2.02 -7.33
N GLY A 230 4.34 0.89 -7.71
CA GLY A 230 5.74 0.59 -7.45
C GLY A 230 6.08 -0.82 -7.90
N LEU A 231 7.20 -0.97 -8.58
CA LEU A 231 7.76 -2.27 -8.94
C LEU A 231 8.50 -2.81 -7.70
N THR A 232 8.13 -4.00 -7.22
CA THR A 232 8.87 -4.60 -6.10
C THR A 232 10.13 -5.29 -6.62
N GLU A 233 11.19 -5.33 -5.81
CA GLU A 233 12.42 -6.08 -6.15
C GLU A 233 13.00 -5.70 -7.54
N ALA A 234 13.01 -4.41 -7.87
CA ALA A 234 13.42 -3.91 -9.17
C ALA A 234 14.90 -4.20 -9.54
N GLY A 235 15.71 -4.66 -8.57
CA GLY A 235 17.16 -4.82 -8.70
C GLY A 235 17.92 -3.59 -8.18
N SER A 236 19.25 -3.64 -8.24
CA SER A 236 20.13 -2.54 -7.85
C SER A 236 20.50 -1.65 -9.05
N ASP A 237 20.98 -0.44 -8.73
CA ASP A 237 21.65 0.46 -9.68
C ASP A 237 20.83 0.71 -10.97
N VAL A 238 21.47 0.54 -12.12
CA VAL A 238 20.89 0.78 -13.44
C VAL A 238 19.70 -0.15 -13.72
N GLN A 239 19.74 -1.40 -13.25
CA GLN A 239 18.63 -2.34 -13.45
C GLN A 239 17.38 -1.88 -12.70
N GLY A 240 17.54 -1.48 -11.44
CA GLY A 240 16.45 -0.95 -10.60
C GLY A 240 15.83 0.31 -11.19
N ILE A 241 16.69 1.26 -11.60
CA ILE A 241 16.25 2.52 -12.22
C ILE A 241 15.49 2.24 -13.52
N THR A 242 16.07 1.43 -14.42
CA THR A 242 15.49 1.18 -15.74
C THR A 242 14.17 0.42 -15.65
N SER A 243 14.09 -0.60 -14.80
CA SER A 243 12.89 -1.42 -14.64
C SER A 243 11.74 -0.62 -14.03
N SER A 244 12.03 0.19 -13.01
CA SER A 244 11.05 1.06 -12.37
C SER A 244 10.55 2.13 -13.34
N ALA A 245 11.46 2.79 -14.05
CA ALA A 245 11.10 3.80 -15.06
C ALA A 245 10.24 3.20 -16.18
N ALA A 246 10.59 2.01 -16.69
CA ALA A 246 9.84 1.34 -17.74
C ALA A 246 8.41 0.98 -17.29
N ALA A 247 8.24 0.43 -16.08
CA ALA A 247 6.92 0.08 -15.56
C ALA A 247 6.05 1.31 -15.28
N LEU A 248 6.61 2.32 -14.61
CA LEU A 248 5.87 3.53 -14.23
C LEU A 248 5.51 4.39 -15.43
N ALA A 249 6.41 4.54 -16.42
CA ALA A 249 6.16 5.37 -17.59
C ALA A 249 4.94 4.89 -18.40
N ILE A 250 4.74 3.57 -18.53
CA ILE A 250 3.60 2.99 -19.24
C ILE A 250 2.29 3.33 -18.53
N LEU A 251 2.23 3.10 -17.22
CA LEU A 251 1.01 3.32 -16.42
C LEU A 251 0.67 4.81 -16.28
N LEU A 252 1.67 5.64 -15.99
CA LEU A 252 1.47 7.09 -15.83
C LEU A 252 1.03 7.75 -17.14
N GLN A 253 1.52 7.30 -18.31
CA GLN A 253 1.02 7.78 -19.61
C GLN A 253 -0.43 7.39 -19.89
N GLN A 254 -0.91 6.29 -19.29
CA GLN A 254 -2.32 5.89 -19.30
C GLN A 254 -3.16 6.63 -18.24
N GLY A 255 -2.56 7.56 -17.50
CA GLY A 255 -3.23 8.31 -16.44
C GLY A 255 -3.48 7.49 -15.17
N ILE A 256 -2.82 6.32 -15.03
CA ILE A 256 -2.97 5.40 -13.89
C ILE A 256 -1.86 5.69 -12.89
N GLY A 257 -2.22 5.86 -11.62
CA GLY A 257 -1.29 6.10 -10.51
C GLY A 257 -1.51 7.46 -9.85
N ASP A 258 -1.54 7.45 -8.53
CA ASP A 258 -1.80 8.62 -7.69
C ASP A 258 -0.65 8.88 -6.70
N THR A 259 0.17 7.88 -6.45
CA THR A 259 1.43 8.00 -5.73
C THR A 259 2.39 6.88 -6.17
N ILE A 260 3.68 7.15 -6.09
CA ILE A 260 4.73 6.20 -6.52
C ILE A 260 5.76 5.98 -5.40
N ARG A 261 6.31 4.77 -5.33
CA ARG A 261 7.49 4.41 -4.53
C ARG A 261 8.40 3.50 -5.34
#